data_AF-A0A3B9IE67-F1
#
_entry.id   AF-A0A3B9IE67-F1
#
_cell.length_a   1.000
_cell.length_b   1.000
_cell.length_c   1.000
_cell.angle_alpha   90.00
_cell.angle_beta   90.00
_cell.angle_gamma   90.00
#
_symmetry.space_group_name_H-M   'P 1'
#
loop_
_entity.id
_entity.type
_entity.pdbx_description
1 polymer ?
#
loop_
_entity_poly.entity_id
_entity_poly.type
_entity_poly.pdbx_seq_one_letter_code
_entity_poly.pdbx_strand_id
1 'polypeptide(L)' 'MIHKNWQDLIKPNKLEIEPGANPARQATVVAEPLERGFGMTLGNA' A
#
# COMPACT_ATOMS: atom_id res chain seq x y z
N MET A 1 23.60 -14.16 -18.45
CA MET A 1 22.75 -14.57 -17.31
C MET A 1 21.66 -13.52 -17.15
N ILE A 2 20.43 -13.82 -17.58
CA ILE A 2 19.29 -12.90 -17.41
C ILE A 2 18.93 -12.90 -15.93
N HIS A 3 19.21 -11.78 -15.27
CA HIS A 3 18.78 -11.53 -13.90
C HIS A 3 17.24 -11.61 -13.84
N LYS A 4 16.74 -12.36 -12.86
CA LYS A 4 15.32 -12.40 -12.50
C LYS A 4 14.87 -11.00 -12.08
N ASN A 5 14.36 -10.20 -13.00
CA ASN A 5 13.68 -8.93 -12.69
C ASN A 5 12.29 -9.13 -12.04
N TRP A 6 11.97 -10.35 -11.58
CA TRP A 6 10.73 -10.73 -10.91
C TRP A 6 10.97 -11.26 -9.50
N GLN A 7 12.07 -10.85 -8.86
CA GLN A 7 12.41 -11.30 -7.53
C GLN A 7 11.58 -10.49 -6.50
N ASP A 8 10.38 -11.01 -6.25
CA ASP A 8 9.42 -10.66 -5.18
C ASP A 8 8.79 -9.27 -5.24
N LEU A 9 7.44 -9.22 -5.28
CA LEU A 9 6.69 -7.98 -5.08
C LEU A 9 7.01 -7.44 -3.68
N ILE A 10 7.29 -6.14 -3.60
CA ILE A 10 7.29 -5.40 -2.35
C ILE A 10 5.90 -5.58 -1.72
N LYS A 11 5.85 -6.35 -0.64
CA LYS A 11 4.68 -6.41 0.22
C LYS A 11 4.71 -5.17 1.10
N PRO A 12 3.61 -4.38 1.17
CA PRO A 12 3.53 -3.30 2.14
C PRO A 12 3.73 -3.88 3.54
N ASN A 13 4.42 -3.13 4.39
CA ASN A 13 4.50 -3.45 5.81
C ASN A 13 3.10 -3.35 6.44
N LYS A 14 3.01 -3.55 7.75
CA LYS A 14 1.75 -3.31 8.48
C LYS A 14 1.21 -1.92 8.13
N LEU A 15 -0.06 -1.85 7.75
CA LEU A 15 -0.75 -0.59 7.46
C LEU A 15 -0.70 0.33 8.66
N GLU A 16 -0.38 1.59 8.42
CA GLU A 16 -0.54 2.66 9.39
C GLU A 16 -1.97 3.19 9.29
N ILE A 17 -2.63 3.31 10.44
CA ILE A 17 -4.04 3.72 10.53
C ILE A 17 -4.10 4.90 11.50
N GLU A 18 -4.50 6.05 10.98
CA GLU A 18 -4.73 7.26 11.76
C GLU A 18 -6.25 7.50 11.87
N PRO A 19 -6.84 7.40 13.08
CA PRO A 19 -8.25 7.68 13.26
C PRO A 19 -8.60 9.14 12.96
N GLY A 20 -9.73 9.39 12.29
CA GLY A 20 -10.25 10.74 12.06
C GLY A 20 -10.99 11.31 13.29
N ALA A 21 -11.57 12.50 13.13
CA ALA A 21 -12.30 13.18 14.22
C ALA A 21 -13.47 12.35 14.78
N ASN A 22 -14.10 11.52 13.95
CA ASN A 22 -14.99 10.45 14.38
C ASN A 22 -14.40 9.09 13.93
N PRO A 23 -13.66 8.38 14.80
CA PRO A 23 -13.00 7.13 14.47
C PRO A 23 -13.93 6.02 13.95
N ALA A 24 -15.22 6.08 14.30
CA ALA A 24 -16.21 5.10 13.84
C ALA A 24 -16.68 5.35 12.39
N ARG A 25 -16.34 6.51 11.80
CA ARG A 25 -16.81 6.93 10.48
C ARG A 25 -15.69 7.33 9.52
N GLN A 26 -14.52 7.71 10.04
CA GLN A 26 -13.42 8.20 9.23
C GLN A 26 -12.07 7.77 9.82
N ALA A 27 -11.16 7.35 8.93
CA ALA A 27 -9.76 7.11 9.21
C ALA A 27 -8.93 7.35 7.95
N THR A 28 -7.65 7.69 8.14
CA THR A 28 -6.63 7.72 7.10
C THR A 28 -5.82 6.44 7.20
N VAL A 29 -5.55 5.79 6.07
CA VAL A 29 -4.74 4.56 6.02
C VAL A 29 -3.58 4.78 5.06
N VAL A 30 -2.37 4.48 5.51
CA VAL A 30 -1.15 4.57 4.71
C VAL A 30 -0.61 3.17 4.45
N ALA A 31 -0.47 2.83 3.17
CA ALA A 31 0.07 1.56 2.71
C ALA A 31 1.39 1.81 1.99
N GLU A 32 2.51 1.66 2.70
CA GLU A 32 3.84 1.77 2.13
C GLU A 32 4.81 0.74 2.73
N PRO A 33 5.85 0.31 2.00
CA PRO A 33 6.14 0.63 0.60
C PRO A 33 5.23 -0.13 -0.39
N LEU A 34 4.94 0.47 -1.55
CA LEU A 34 4.21 -0.17 -2.65
C LEU A 34 5.07 -0.23 -3.91
N GLU A 35 4.85 -1.27 -4.71
CA GLU A 35 5.41 -1.35 -6.04
C GLU A 35 4.94 -0.21 -6.93
N ARG A 36 5.84 0.30 -7.77
CA ARG A 36 5.51 1.39 -8.70
C ARG A 36 4.31 1.00 -9.57
N GLY A 37 3.27 1.82 -9.54
CA GLY A 37 2.03 1.60 -10.29
C GLY A 37 0.92 0.88 -9.51
N PHE A 38 1.23 0.16 -8.43
CA PHE A 38 0.21 -0.55 -7.63
C PHE A 38 -0.68 0.41 -6.82
N GLY A 39 -0.16 1.58 -6.41
CA GLY A 39 -0.95 2.57 -5.68
C GLY A 39 -2.19 3.03 -6.45
N MET A 40 -2.06 3.27 -7.77
CA MET A 40 -3.19 3.65 -8.61
C MET A 40 -4.17 2.49 -8.84
N THR A 41 -3.69 1.26 -8.95
CA THR A 41 -4.57 0.10 -9.09
C THR A 41 -5.39 -0.14 -7.83
N LEU A 42 -4.75 -0.10 -6.65
CA LEU A 42 -5.44 -0.29 -5.38
C LEU A 42 -6.40 0.85 -5.04
N GLY A 43 -6.07 2.11 -5.39
CA GLY A 43 -6.93 3.25 -5.09
C GLY A 43 -8.14 3.43 -6.02
N ASN A 44 -8.13 2.82 -7.20
CA ASN A 44 -9.20 2.97 -8.21
C ASN A 44 -10.07 1.73 -8.41
N ALA A 45 -9.65 0.55 -7.90
CA ALA A 45 -10.41 -0.69 -7.98
C ALA A 45 -11.45 -0.77 -6.85
#